data_AF-A0A3C0KED3-F1
#
_entry.id   AF-A0A3C0KED3-F1
#
_cell.length_a   1.000
_cell.length_b   1.000
_cell.length_c   1.000
_cell.angle_alpha   90.00
_cell.angle_beta   90.00
_cell.angle_gamma   90.00
#
_symmetry.space_group_name_H-M   'P 1'
#
loop_
_entity.id
_entity.type
_entity.pdbx_description
1 polymer ?
#
loop_
_entity_poly.entity_id
_entity_poly.type
_entity_poly.pdbx_seq_one_letter_code
_entity_poly.pdbx_strand_id
1 'polypeptide(L)'
;AYGLSDEQIAAMLQDSFATAQQDMQARALVEARVDADRMLVATRSALAADGDLLSAAEREAIDALMQGLAQVAKEGTASEVEAATEALAKGTEAFAARRMNRGIQHALAGRKIEEI
;
A
#
# COMPACT_ATOMS: atom_id res chain seq x y z
N ALA A 1 -6.96 24.03 -49.11
CA ALA A 1 -6.96 24.05 -47.63
C ALA A 1 -7.22 22.64 -47.16
N TYR A 2 -6.22 21.95 -46.63
CA TYR A 2 -6.40 20.62 -46.02
C TYR A 2 -6.65 20.84 -44.53
N GLY A 3 -7.88 21.25 -44.21
CA GLY A 3 -8.36 21.38 -42.84
C GLY A 3 -9.15 20.12 -42.49
N LEU A 4 -8.95 19.61 -41.28
CA LEU A 4 -9.82 18.58 -40.71
C LEU A 4 -11.27 19.10 -40.76
N SER A 5 -12.19 18.23 -41.16
CA SER A 5 -13.62 18.51 -41.04
C SER A 5 -14.03 18.60 -39.58
N ASP A 6 -15.10 19.36 -39.27
CA ASP A 6 -15.63 19.48 -37.92
C ASP A 6 -15.95 18.10 -37.29
N GLU A 7 -16.35 17.13 -38.12
CA GLU A 7 -16.58 15.74 -37.74
C GLU A 7 -15.28 15.03 -37.32
N GLN A 8 -14.17 15.26 -38.05
CA GLN A 8 -12.85 14.75 -37.67
C GLN A 8 -12.33 15.42 -36.40
N ILE A 9 -12.60 16.70 -36.18
CA ILE A 9 -12.24 17.41 -34.95
C ILE A 9 -13.02 16.85 -33.75
N ALA A 10 -14.33 16.62 -33.91
CA ALA A 10 -15.17 16.02 -32.88
C ALA A 10 -14.73 14.59 -32.52
N ALA A 11 -14.42 13.77 -33.53
CA ALA A 11 -13.90 12.42 -33.34
C ALA A 11 -12.54 12.44 -32.62
N MET A 12 -11.61 13.30 -33.05
CA MET A 12 -10.31 13.45 -32.39
C MET A 12 -10.44 13.93 -30.93
N LEU A 13 -11.40 14.80 -30.62
CA LEU A 13 -11.68 15.22 -29.24
C LEU A 13 -12.21 14.07 -28.39
N GLN A 14 -13.19 13.30 -28.89
CA GLN A 14 -13.73 12.13 -28.18
C GLN A 14 -12.66 11.08 -27.93
N ASP A 15 -11.85 10.75 -28.94
CA ASP A 15 -10.75 9.79 -28.82
C ASP A 15 -9.68 10.27 -27.82
N SER A 16 -9.40 11.58 -27.79
CA SER A 16 -8.49 12.18 -26.81
C SER A 16 -9.00 12.03 -25.38
N PHE A 17 -10.30 12.24 -25.14
CA PHE A 17 -10.90 12.05 -23.81
C PHE A 17 -10.91 10.58 -23.37
N ALA A 18 -11.26 9.66 -24.27
CA ALA A 18 -11.27 8.23 -23.97
C ALA A 18 -9.86 7.72 -23.63
N THR A 19 -8.86 8.12 -24.41
CA THR A 19 -7.45 7.75 -24.18
C THR A 19 -6.94 8.33 -22.87
N ALA A 20 -7.22 9.61 -22.60
CA ALA A 20 -6.83 10.25 -21.33
C ALA A 20 -7.42 9.53 -20.11
N GLN A 21 -8.68 9.11 -20.18
CA GLN A 21 -9.32 8.39 -19.09
C GLN A 21 -8.73 6.99 -18.88
N GLN A 22 -8.36 6.29 -19.94
CA GLN A 22 -7.68 4.99 -19.86
C GLN A 22 -6.27 5.14 -19.28
N ASP A 23 -5.52 6.15 -19.71
CA ASP A 23 -4.19 6.45 -19.20
C ASP A 23 -4.21 6.79 -17.70
N MET A 24 -5.21 7.56 -17.26
CA MET A 24 -5.40 7.88 -15.83
C MET A 24 -5.66 6.62 -15.00
N GLN A 25 -6.53 5.71 -15.47
CA GLN A 25 -6.82 4.46 -14.77
C GLN A 25 -5.60 3.54 -14.71
N ALA A 26 -4.85 3.44 -15.82
CA ALA A 26 -3.63 2.64 -15.87
C ALA A 26 -2.57 3.17 -14.89
N ARG A 27 -2.38 4.51 -14.83
CA ARG A 27 -1.46 5.14 -13.87
C ARG A 27 -1.88 4.90 -12.43
N ALA A 28 -3.16 5.11 -12.11
CA ALA A 28 -3.69 4.88 -10.77
C ALA A 28 -3.47 3.43 -10.30
N LEU A 29 -3.68 2.46 -11.19
CA LEU A 29 -3.44 1.05 -10.86
C LEU A 29 -1.96 0.76 -10.58
N VAL A 30 -1.05 1.34 -11.37
CA VAL A 30 0.40 1.17 -11.16
C VAL A 30 0.83 1.80 -9.83
N GLU A 31 0.36 3.01 -9.54
CA GLU A 31 0.66 3.71 -8.27
C GLU A 31 0.14 2.92 -7.06
N ALA A 32 -1.13 2.48 -7.11
CA ALA A 32 -1.72 1.65 -6.06
C ALA A 32 -0.93 0.35 -5.82
N ARG A 33 -0.43 -0.30 -6.89
CA ARG A 33 0.40 -1.51 -6.78
C ARG A 33 1.76 -1.23 -6.14
N VAL A 34 2.39 -0.11 -6.47
CA VAL A 34 3.67 0.30 -5.86
C VAL A 34 3.49 0.55 -4.37
N ASP A 35 2.41 1.21 -3.96
CA ASP A 35 2.11 1.46 -2.56
C ASP A 35 1.79 0.16 -1.80
N ALA A 36 1.03 -0.75 -2.42
CA ALA A 36 0.77 -2.08 -1.88
C ALA A 36 2.07 -2.88 -1.65
N ASP A 37 2.97 -2.92 -2.64
CA ASP A 37 4.26 -3.61 -2.53
C ASP A 37 5.12 -3.01 -1.41
N ARG A 38 5.17 -1.68 -1.32
CA ARG A 38 5.87 -0.99 -0.24
C ARG A 38 5.32 -1.38 1.13
N MET A 39 4.00 -1.43 1.27
CA MET A 39 3.33 -1.83 2.50
C MET A 39 3.65 -3.28 2.87
N LEU A 40 3.57 -4.20 1.91
CA LEU A 40 3.91 -5.62 2.13
C LEU A 40 5.35 -5.81 2.60
N VAL A 41 6.31 -5.12 1.97
CA VAL A 41 7.73 -5.18 2.36
C VAL A 41 7.94 -4.62 3.77
N ALA A 42 7.32 -3.48 4.09
CA ALA A 42 7.40 -2.88 5.40
C ALA A 42 6.84 -3.81 6.49
N THR A 43 5.66 -4.40 6.26
CA THR A 43 5.04 -5.33 7.21
C THR A 43 5.86 -6.62 7.37
N ARG A 44 6.41 -7.20 6.28
CA ARG A 44 7.33 -8.35 6.40
C ARG A 44 8.54 -8.04 7.26
N SER A 45 9.16 -6.89 7.02
CA SER A 45 10.34 -6.45 7.79
C SER A 45 9.98 -6.22 9.26
N ALA A 46 8.79 -5.67 9.52
CA ALA A 46 8.26 -5.49 10.87
C ALA A 46 8.07 -6.81 11.61
N LEU A 47 7.42 -7.78 10.97
CA LEU A 47 7.16 -9.11 11.53
C LEU A 47 8.46 -9.89 11.76
N ALA A 48 9.46 -9.72 10.90
CA ALA A 48 10.77 -10.35 11.09
C ALA A 48 11.52 -9.78 12.30
N ALA A 49 11.40 -8.47 12.56
CA ALA A 49 12.10 -7.81 13.67
C ALA A 49 11.40 -8.01 15.02
N ASP A 50 10.07 -7.90 15.05
CA ASP A 50 9.32 -7.79 16.30
C ASP A 50 8.09 -8.72 16.34
N GLY A 51 8.07 -9.78 15.52
CA GLY A 51 6.95 -10.73 15.45
C GLY A 51 6.66 -11.44 16.76
N ASP A 52 7.59 -11.44 17.72
CA ASP A 52 7.41 -11.92 19.09
C ASP A 52 6.42 -11.09 19.92
N LEU A 53 6.11 -9.85 19.49
CA LEU A 53 5.11 -8.99 20.15
C LEU A 53 3.66 -9.37 19.82
N LEU A 54 3.45 -10.38 18.96
CA LEU A 54 2.14 -10.82 18.50
C LEU A 54 1.80 -12.19 19.08
N SER A 55 0.52 -12.38 19.39
CA SER A 55 -0.05 -13.72 19.57
C SER A 55 -0.12 -14.46 18.22
N ALA A 56 -0.25 -15.79 18.26
CA ALA A 56 -0.42 -16.59 17.05
C ALA A 56 -1.64 -16.16 16.21
N ALA A 57 -2.76 -15.83 16.87
CA ALA A 57 -3.97 -15.37 16.20
C ALA A 57 -3.79 -14.00 15.53
N GLU A 58 -3.12 -13.05 16.20
CA GLU A 58 -2.81 -11.74 15.59
C GLU A 58 -1.86 -11.89 14.40
N ARG A 59 -0.88 -12.80 14.51
CA ARG A 59 0.05 -13.10 13.41
C ARG A 59 -0.68 -13.69 12.20
N GLU A 60 -1.54 -14.68 12.41
CA GLU A 60 -2.35 -15.27 11.34
C GLU A 60 -3.26 -14.23 10.67
N ALA A 61 -3.87 -13.33 11.44
CA ALA A 61 -4.72 -12.28 10.89
C ALA A 61 -3.93 -11.32 9.99
N ILE A 62 -2.74 -10.89 10.40
CA ILE A 62 -1.86 -10.04 9.58
C ILE A 62 -1.39 -10.79 8.34
N ASP A 63 -0.97 -12.05 8.47
CA ASP A 63 -0.53 -12.87 7.32
C ASP A 63 -1.67 -13.05 6.30
N ALA A 64 -2.92 -13.23 6.75
CA ALA A 64 -4.08 -13.29 5.88
C ALA A 64 -4.35 -11.97 5.13
N LEU A 65 -4.24 -10.82 5.81
CA LEU A 65 -4.37 -9.50 5.18
C LEU A 65 -3.27 -9.27 4.13
N MET A 66 -2.04 -9.69 4.42
CA MET A 66 -0.92 -9.59 3.46
C MET A 66 -1.12 -10.48 2.24
N GLN A 67 -1.65 -11.69 2.42
CA GLN A 67 -2.00 -12.58 1.31
C GLN A 67 -3.13 -11.98 0.46
N GLY A 68 -4.16 -11.43 1.11
CA GLY A 68 -5.27 -10.75 0.44
C GLY A 68 -4.77 -9.57 -0.41
N LEU A 69 -3.96 -8.69 0.17
CA LEU A 69 -3.37 -7.57 -0.56
C LEU A 69 -2.50 -8.03 -1.74
N ALA A 70 -1.66 -9.06 -1.54
CA ALA A 70 -0.82 -9.58 -2.62
C ALA A 70 -1.63 -10.21 -3.77
N GLN A 71 -2.81 -10.77 -3.49
CA GLN A 71 -3.70 -11.30 -4.52
C GLN A 71 -4.42 -10.16 -5.26
N VAL A 72 -5.00 -9.20 -4.53
CA VAL A 72 -5.70 -8.06 -5.12
C VAL A 72 -4.75 -7.17 -5.93
N ALA A 73 -3.49 -7.01 -5.51
CA ALA A 73 -2.47 -6.29 -6.28
C ALA A 73 -2.26 -6.87 -7.68
N LYS A 74 -2.41 -8.20 -7.87
CA LYS A 74 -2.20 -8.85 -9.17
C LYS A 74 -3.38 -8.68 -10.12
N GLU A 75 -4.60 -8.83 -9.60
CA GLU A 75 -5.80 -9.05 -10.41
C GLU A 75 -6.86 -7.93 -10.26
N GLY A 76 -6.75 -7.09 -9.24
CA GLY A 76 -7.72 -6.06 -8.90
C GLY A 76 -7.51 -4.72 -9.60
N THR A 77 -8.49 -3.85 -9.38
CA THR A 77 -8.52 -2.44 -9.77
C THR A 77 -7.76 -1.56 -8.76
N ALA A 78 -7.42 -0.32 -9.14
CA ALA A 78 -6.73 0.61 -8.25
C ALA A 78 -7.46 0.78 -6.90
N SER A 79 -8.78 0.96 -6.93
CA SER A 79 -9.60 1.13 -5.72
C SER A 79 -9.60 -0.11 -4.83
N GLU A 80 -9.63 -1.32 -5.40
CA GLU A 80 -9.56 -2.56 -4.62
C GLU A 80 -8.18 -2.73 -3.96
N VAL A 81 -7.11 -2.38 -4.67
CA VAL A 81 -5.73 -2.41 -4.14
C VAL A 81 -5.56 -1.40 -3.02
N GLU A 82 -6.07 -0.18 -3.19
CA GLU A 82 -6.07 0.86 -2.15
C GLU A 82 -6.84 0.41 -0.91
N ALA A 83 -8.05 -0.15 -1.08
CA ALA A 83 -8.86 -0.64 0.02
C ALA A 83 -8.18 -1.79 0.79
N ALA A 84 -7.55 -2.73 0.08
CA ALA A 84 -6.79 -3.81 0.70
C ALA A 84 -5.53 -3.30 1.42
N THR A 85 -4.89 -2.26 0.88
CA THR A 85 -3.73 -1.60 1.50
C THR A 85 -4.14 -0.92 2.81
N GLU A 86 -5.26 -0.20 2.81
CA GLU A 86 -5.81 0.42 4.01
C GLU A 86 -6.24 -0.62 5.06
N ALA A 87 -6.82 -1.74 4.63
CA ALA A 87 -7.17 -2.84 5.53
C ALA A 87 -5.93 -3.44 6.21
N LEU A 88 -4.83 -3.63 5.48
CA LEU A 88 -3.56 -4.06 6.06
C LEU A 88 -2.97 -3.01 7.01
N ALA A 89 -3.08 -1.72 6.67
CA ALA A 89 -2.65 -0.62 7.55
C ALA A 89 -3.38 -0.68 8.89
N LYS A 90 -4.71 -0.71 8.86
CA LYS A 90 -5.56 -0.81 10.06
C LYS A 90 -5.28 -2.08 10.86
N GLY A 91 -5.17 -3.22 10.17
CA GLY A 91 -4.87 -4.50 10.80
C GLY A 91 -3.51 -4.57 11.50
N THR A 92 -2.56 -3.68 11.16
CA THR A 92 -1.22 -3.63 11.75
C THR A 92 -1.02 -2.49 12.75
N GLU A 93 -2.02 -1.63 13.00
CA GLU A 93 -1.92 -0.48 13.93
C GLU A 93 -1.51 -0.89 15.35
N ALA A 94 -2.19 -1.90 15.91
CA ALA A 94 -1.88 -2.40 17.25
C ALA A 94 -0.45 -2.96 17.35
N PHE A 95 0.01 -3.62 16.28
CA PHE A 95 1.37 -4.12 16.19
C PHE A 95 2.38 -2.97 16.15
N ALA A 96 2.16 -1.98 15.29
CA ALA A 96 3.01 -0.79 15.19
C ALA A 96 3.13 -0.05 16.53
N ALA A 97 2.03 0.09 17.27
CA ALA A 97 2.03 0.69 18.60
C ALA A 97 2.90 -0.10 19.60
N ARG A 98 2.81 -1.45 19.61
CA ARG A 98 3.67 -2.29 20.47
C ARG A 98 5.15 -2.15 20.11
N ARG A 99 5.49 -2.13 18.82
CA ARG A 99 6.87 -1.92 18.34
C ARG A 99 7.43 -0.56 18.78
N MET A 100 6.65 0.50 18.65
CA MET A 100 7.03 1.83 19.11
C MET A 100 7.29 1.85 20.62
N ASN A 101 6.41 1.24 21.42
CA ASN A 101 6.59 1.13 22.87
C ASN A 101 7.89 0.39 23.23
N ARG A 102 8.20 -0.72 22.55
CA ARG A 102 9.47 -1.45 22.73
C ARG A 102 10.68 -0.58 22.38
N GLY A 103 10.63 0.12 21.25
CA GLY A 103 11.70 1.03 20.82
C GLY A 103 11.97 2.14 21.84
N ILE A 104 10.91 2.75 22.40
CA ILE A 104 11.02 3.76 23.47
C ILE A 104 11.67 3.16 24.72
N GLN A 105 11.25 1.98 25.16
CA GLN A 105 11.83 1.32 26.33
C GLN A 105 13.33 1.02 26.14
N HIS A 106 13.73 0.52 24.97
CA HIS A 106 15.14 0.27 24.65
C HIS A 106 15.96 1.56 24.64
N ALA A 107 15.46 2.64 24.01
CA ALA A 107 16.16 3.92 23.97
C ALA A 107 16.34 4.55 25.37
N LEU A 108 15.34 4.42 26.24
CA LEU A 108 15.43 4.90 27.62
C LEU A 108 16.38 4.06 28.49
N ALA A 109 16.45 2.75 28.26
CA ALA A 109 17.39 1.87 28.96
C ALA A 109 18.84 2.11 28.51
N GLY A 110 19.08 2.33 27.22
CA GLY A 110 20.40 2.63 26.67
C GLY A 110 21.00 3.91 27.26
N ARG A 111 20.21 4.98 27.38
CA ARG A 111 20.68 6.24 28.00
C ARG A 111 21.06 6.11 29.47
N LYS A 112 20.41 5.23 30.24
CA LYS A 112 20.80 4.97 31.64
C LYS A 112 22.13 4.25 31.79
N ILE A 113 22.56 3.51 30.76
CA ILE A 113 23.84 2.77 30.77
C ILE A 113 25.00 3.69 30.36
N GLU A 114 24.74 4.70 29.52
CA GLU A 114 25.75 5.69 29.10
C GLU A 114 26.05 6.77 30.17
N GLU A 115 25.21 6.90 31.21
CA GLU A 115 25.40 7.87 32.30
C GLU A 115 26.14 7.32 33.54
N ILE A 116 26.82 6.17 33.45
CA ILE A 116 27.57 5.56 34.57
C ILE A 116 29.08 5.55 34.29
#